data_AF-A0A1E3W199-F1
#
_entry.id   AF-A0A1E3W199-F1
#
_cell.length_a   1.000
_cell.length_b   1.000
_cell.length_c   1.000
_cell.angle_alpha   90.00
_cell.angle_beta   90.00
_cell.angle_gamma   90.00
#
_symmetry.space_group_name_H-M   'P 1'
#
loop_
_entity.id
_entity.type
_entity.pdbx_description
1 polymer ?
#
loop_
_entity_poly.entity_id
_entity_poly.type
_entity_poly.pdbx_seq_one_letter_code
_entity_poly.pdbx_strand_id
1 'polypeptide(L)'
;MKQMLSDMTVAQLVERFMAMALDQDDALLDGRHAKYNRLYDQMVTLETELRLRAGDQREGLLPLLLHPNAQVRLKAAIATLTVAPERSAKGPSEHLLYCKARLFLR
;
A
#
# COMPACT_ATOMS: atom_id res chain seq x y z
N MET A 1 -19.31 10.53 5.50
CA MET A 1 -19.54 10.19 4.08
C MET A 1 -18.45 9.24 3.63
N LYS A 2 -18.80 8.04 3.14
CA LYS A 2 -17.81 7.06 2.65
C LYS A 2 -17.52 7.41 1.19
N GLN A 3 -16.50 8.25 0.94
CA GLN A 3 -16.09 8.59 -0.43
C GLN A 3 -15.69 7.31 -1.18
N MET A 4 -16.30 7.10 -2.35
CA MET A 4 -15.96 5.99 -3.23
C MET A 4 -14.62 6.26 -3.91
N LEU A 5 -13.78 5.23 -4.02
CA LEU A 5 -12.45 5.37 -4.62
C LEU A 5 -12.52 5.74 -6.11
N SER A 6 -13.63 5.38 -6.79
CA SER A 6 -13.92 5.72 -8.18
C SER A 6 -13.94 7.22 -8.44
N ASP A 7 -14.37 8.01 -7.47
CA ASP A 7 -14.59 9.45 -7.62
C ASP A 7 -13.34 10.26 -7.28
N MET A 8 -12.33 9.61 -6.70
CA MET A 8 -11.07 10.24 -6.33
C MET A 8 -10.16 10.39 -7.55
N THR A 9 -9.47 11.52 -7.64
CA THR A 9 -8.36 11.71 -8.57
C THR A 9 -7.19 10.80 -8.22
N VAL A 10 -6.27 10.56 -9.17
CA VAL A 10 -5.07 9.76 -8.90
C VAL A 10 -4.24 10.37 -7.76
N ALA A 11 -4.09 11.70 -7.72
CA ALA A 11 -3.39 12.39 -6.64
C ALA A 11 -4.01 12.12 -5.26
N GLN A 12 -5.34 12.18 -5.15
CA GLN A 12 -6.05 11.86 -3.90
C GLN A 12 -5.90 10.40 -3.48
N LEU A 13 -5.88 9.47 -4.45
CA LEU A 13 -5.60 8.06 -4.16
C LEU A 13 -4.16 7.86 -3.67
N VAL A 14 -3.19 8.55 -4.25
CA VAL A 14 -1.78 8.52 -3.81
C VAL A 14 -1.62 9.09 -2.41
N GLU A 15 -2.24 10.22 -2.11
CA GLU A 15 -2.25 10.81 -0.76
C GLU A 15 -2.87 9.87 0.26
N ARG A 16 -4.00 9.24 -0.09
CA ARG A 16 -4.68 8.28 0.77
C ARG A 16 -3.85 7.02 1.00
N PHE A 17 -3.17 6.52 -0.04
CA PHE A 17 -2.22 5.42 0.09
C PHE A 17 -1.10 5.74 1.07
N MET A 18 -0.51 6.93 0.96
CA MET A 18 0.54 7.41 1.86
C MET A 18 0.03 7.50 3.31
N ALA A 19 -1.14 8.11 3.53
CA ALA A 19 -1.74 8.21 4.85
C ALA A 19 -1.97 6.84 5.49
N MET A 20 -2.46 5.87 4.71
CA MET A 20 -2.69 4.51 5.20
C MET A 20 -1.39 3.75 5.52
N ALA A 21 -0.31 3.99 4.76
CA ALA A 21 0.99 3.42 5.05
C ALA A 21 1.59 3.99 6.35
N LEU A 22 1.43 5.29 6.61
CA LEU A 22 1.82 5.90 7.88
C LEU A 22 1.00 5.34 9.05
N ASP A 23 -0.32 5.24 8.89
CA ASP A 23 -1.21 4.66 9.89
C ASP A 23 -0.93 3.17 10.18
N GLN A 24 -0.42 2.44 9.19
CA GLN A 24 0.07 1.07 9.37
C GLN A 24 1.37 1.02 10.19
N ASP A 25 2.28 1.96 9.96
CA ASP A 25 3.52 2.09 10.73
C ASP A 25 3.21 2.33 12.22
N ASP A 26 2.34 3.31 12.50
CA ASP A 26 1.86 3.59 13.86
C ASP A 26 1.16 2.36 14.48
N ALA A 27 0.34 1.65 13.70
CA ALA A 27 -0.33 0.46 14.18
C ALA A 27 0.65 -0.69 14.51
N LEU A 28 1.77 -0.80 13.80
CA LEU A 28 2.82 -1.77 14.11
C LEU A 28 3.57 -1.39 15.38
N LEU A 29 3.94 -0.12 15.53
CA LEU A 29 4.61 0.39 16.73
C LEU A 29 3.77 0.19 18.00
N ASP A 30 2.46 0.37 17.90
CA ASP A 30 1.52 0.20 19.01
C ASP A 30 1.03 -1.25 19.22
N GLY A 31 1.48 -2.22 18.41
CA GLY A 31 0.99 -3.61 18.46
C GLY A 31 -0.50 -3.78 18.06
N ARG A 32 -1.08 -2.79 17.38
CA ARG A 32 -2.49 -2.77 16.92
C ARG A 32 -2.68 -3.56 15.63
N HIS A 33 -2.35 -4.85 15.63
CA HIS A 33 -2.38 -5.72 14.44
C HIS A 33 -3.74 -5.78 13.73
N ALA A 34 -4.85 -5.70 14.47
CA ALA A 34 -6.19 -5.66 13.87
C ALA A 34 -6.42 -4.37 13.06
N LYS A 35 -5.89 -3.22 13.51
CA LYS A 35 -5.93 -1.96 12.76
C LYS A 35 -5.06 -2.09 11.52
N TYR A 36 -3.84 -2.61 11.66
CA TYR A 36 -2.93 -2.85 10.55
C TYR A 36 -3.57 -3.68 9.44
N ASN A 37 -4.18 -4.83 9.77
CA ASN A 37 -4.80 -5.71 8.78
C ASN A 37 -5.96 -5.01 8.03
N ARG A 38 -6.83 -4.27 8.74
CA ARG A 38 -7.91 -3.52 8.10
C ARG A 38 -7.40 -2.46 7.13
N LEU A 39 -6.34 -1.75 7.50
CA LEU A 39 -5.70 -0.76 6.63
C LEU A 39 -5.05 -1.44 5.42
N TYR A 40 -4.46 -2.61 5.61
CA TYR A 40 -3.88 -3.38 4.52
C TYR A 40 -4.94 -3.79 3.49
N ASP A 41 -6.10 -4.31 3.92
CA ASP A 41 -7.18 -4.69 3.00
C ASP A 41 -7.72 -3.49 2.21
N GLN A 42 -7.86 -2.35 2.88
CA GLN A 42 -8.25 -1.10 2.23
C GLN A 42 -7.20 -0.62 1.22
N MET A 43 -5.91 -0.79 1.53
CA MET A 43 -4.79 -0.40 0.66
C MET A 43 -4.78 -1.26 -0.61
N VAL A 44 -5.00 -2.58 -0.48
CA VAL A 44 -5.14 -3.49 -1.64
C VAL A 44 -6.32 -3.08 -2.53
N THR A 45 -7.42 -2.62 -1.94
CA THR A 45 -8.58 -2.12 -2.70
C THR A 45 -8.22 -0.86 -3.50
N LEU A 46 -7.44 0.05 -2.90
CA LEU A 46 -6.94 1.26 -3.54
C LEU A 46 -5.96 0.95 -4.68
N GLU A 47 -5.01 0.03 -4.46
CA GLU A 47 -4.08 -0.43 -5.50
C GLU A 47 -4.82 -1.05 -6.69
N THR A 48 -5.88 -1.81 -6.40
CA THR A 48 -6.73 -2.40 -7.44
C THR A 48 -7.43 -1.34 -8.28
N GLU A 49 -7.97 -0.30 -7.63
CA GLU A 49 -8.57 0.85 -8.33
C GLU A 49 -7.55 1.58 -9.22
N LEU A 50 -6.35 1.86 -8.71
CA LEU A 50 -5.28 2.48 -9.51
C LEU A 50 -4.91 1.62 -10.73
N ARG A 51 -4.84 0.30 -10.56
CA ARG A 51 -4.55 -0.65 -11.63
C ARG A 51 -5.65 -0.73 -12.68
N LEU A 52 -6.92 -0.64 -12.28
CA LEU A 52 -8.06 -0.73 -13.20
C LEU A 52 -8.22 0.51 -14.08
N ARG A 53 -7.62 1.64 -13.68
CA ARG A 53 -7.63 2.86 -14.48
C ARG A 53 -6.75 2.74 -15.72
N ALA A 54 -7.12 3.48 -16.77
CA ALA A 54 -6.39 3.49 -18.02
C ALA A 54 -4.91 3.86 -17.79
N GLY A 55 -4.00 3.06 -18.35
CA GLY A 55 -2.56 3.27 -18.25
C GLY A 55 -1.91 2.82 -16.94
N ASP A 56 -2.60 2.06 -16.09
CA ASP A 56 -2.11 1.59 -14.78
C ASP A 56 -1.52 2.71 -13.92
N GLN A 57 -2.41 3.39 -13.18
CA GLN A 57 -2.06 4.59 -12.42
C GLN A 57 -1.22 4.30 -11.16
N ARG A 58 -0.76 3.05 -10.95
CA ARG A 58 0.19 2.72 -9.89
C ARG A 58 1.55 3.38 -10.13
N GLU A 59 1.85 3.87 -11.35
CA GLU A 59 2.99 4.75 -11.61
C GLU A 59 2.99 6.00 -10.71
N GLY A 60 1.81 6.50 -10.31
CA GLY A 60 1.68 7.62 -9.38
C GLY A 60 2.26 7.36 -7.99
N LEU A 61 2.54 6.09 -7.64
CA LEU A 61 3.18 5.71 -6.38
C LEU A 61 4.72 5.74 -6.44
N LEU A 62 5.33 5.83 -7.62
CA LEU A 62 6.79 5.85 -7.78
C LEU A 62 7.49 6.96 -6.98
N PRO A 63 6.95 8.19 -6.87
CA PRO A 63 7.56 9.23 -6.04
C PRO A 63 7.66 8.84 -4.55
N LEU A 64 6.79 7.96 -4.06
CA LEU A 64 6.78 7.52 -2.66
C LEU A 64 7.98 6.61 -2.32
N LEU A 65 8.71 6.10 -3.31
CA LEU A 65 9.95 5.35 -3.09
C LEU A 65 11.03 6.18 -2.40
N LEU A 66 10.95 7.51 -2.47
CA LEU A 66 11.86 8.45 -1.82
C LEU A 66 11.33 9.03 -0.50
N HIS A 67 10.18 8.55 -0.01
CA HIS A 67 9.55 9.06 1.20
C HIS A 67 10.41 8.78 2.45
N PRO A 68 10.47 9.69 3.46
CA PRO A 68 11.29 9.49 4.66
C PRO A 68 10.86 8.28 5.51
N ASN A 69 9.56 7.98 5.57
CA ASN A 69 9.03 6.83 6.30
C ASN A 69 9.30 5.49 5.58
N ALA A 70 9.86 4.51 6.29
CA ALA A 70 10.24 3.22 5.74
C ALA A 70 9.06 2.35 5.30
N GLN A 71 7.95 2.38 6.05
CA GLN A 71 6.72 1.66 5.72
C GLN A 71 6.11 2.19 4.42
N VAL A 72 6.09 3.51 4.23
CA VAL A 72 5.63 4.14 2.98
C VAL A 72 6.47 3.67 1.78
N ARG A 73 7.80 3.68 1.90
CA ARG A 73 8.70 3.18 0.83
C ARG A 73 8.46 1.71 0.52
N LEU A 74 8.33 0.87 1.55
CA LEU A 74 8.12 -0.57 1.40
C LEU A 74 6.80 -0.85 0.66
N LYS A 75 5.71 -0.21 1.07
CA LYS A 75 4.40 -0.40 0.43
C LYS A 75 4.39 0.11 -1.00
N ALA A 76 5.00 1.28 -1.25
CA ALA A 76 5.15 1.80 -2.60
C ALA A 76 5.92 0.82 -3.50
N ALA A 77 7.07 0.32 -3.04
CA ALA A 77 7.89 -0.64 -3.80
C ALA A 77 7.15 -1.94 -4.13
N ILE A 78 6.36 -2.47 -3.18
CA ILE A 78 5.54 -3.66 -3.42
C ILE A 78 4.46 -3.38 -4.47
N ALA A 79 3.75 -2.25 -4.36
CA ALA A 79 2.69 -1.88 -5.29
C ALA A 79 3.20 -1.61 -6.71
N THR A 80 4.40 -1.04 -6.85
CA THR A 80 5.02 -0.69 -8.14
C THR A 80 5.86 -1.80 -8.76
N LEU A 81 6.07 -2.93 -8.05
CA LEU A 81 6.94 -4.02 -8.53
C LEU A 81 6.53 -4.57 -9.90
N THR A 82 5.23 -4.56 -10.19
CA THR A 82 4.70 -5.04 -11.49
C THR A 82 4.69 -3.99 -12.60
N VAL A 83 4.86 -2.71 -12.26
CA VAL A 83 4.77 -1.59 -13.22
C VAL A 83 6.15 -1.04 -13.56
N ALA A 84 7.06 -0.97 -12.58
CA ALA A 84 8.45 -0.56 -12.75
C ALA A 84 9.36 -1.44 -11.87
N PRO A 85 9.61 -2.70 -12.26
CA PRO A 85 10.43 -3.64 -11.48
C PRO A 85 11.87 -3.16 -11.28
N GLU A 86 12.43 -2.39 -12.22
CA GLU A 86 13.77 -1.82 -12.14
C GLU A 86 13.89 -0.69 -11.11
N ARG A 87 12.79 0.03 -10.85
CA ARG A 87 12.72 1.09 -9.81
C ARG A 87 12.30 0.53 -8.45
N SER A 88 11.60 -0.60 -8.46
CA SER A 88 11.15 -1.32 -7.27
C SER A 88 12.22 -2.31 -6.83
N ALA A 89 13.35 -1.79 -6.32
CA ALA A 89 14.50 -2.61 -5.97
C ALA A 89 14.12 -3.78 -5.03
N LYS A 90 14.35 -5.00 -5.53
CA LYS A 90 14.40 -6.32 -4.86
C LYS A 90 14.05 -6.34 -3.35
N GLY A 91 12.92 -6.99 -3.05
CA GLY A 91 12.79 -7.89 -1.90
C GLY A 91 11.44 -7.81 -1.17
N PRO A 92 10.65 -8.90 -1.14
CA PRO A 92 9.75 -9.13 -0.02
C PRO A 92 10.55 -9.88 1.06
N SER A 93 11.20 -9.14 1.96
CA SER A 93 11.64 -9.72 3.23
C SER A 93 10.39 -10.10 4.02
N GLU A 94 10.14 -11.42 4.15
CA GLU A 94 9.36 -12.21 5.12
C GLU A 94 8.02 -11.68 5.73
N HIS A 95 7.82 -10.39 5.89
CA HIS A 95 6.66 -9.76 6.51
C HIS A 95 5.35 -9.96 5.72
N LEU A 96 5.44 -10.08 4.40
CA LEU A 96 4.32 -10.47 3.52
C LEU A 96 3.85 -11.91 3.79
N LEU A 97 4.76 -12.80 4.20
CA LEU A 97 4.41 -14.17 4.59
C LEU A 97 3.77 -14.20 5.98
N TYR A 98 4.24 -13.37 6.91
CA TYR A 98 3.79 -13.38 8.30
C TYR A 98 2.31 -12.94 8.46
N CYS A 99 1.84 -11.96 7.69
CA CYS A 99 0.43 -11.55 7.72
C CYS A 99 -0.49 -12.50 6.93
N LYS A 100 -0.04 -13.06 5.80
CA LYS A 100 -0.80 -14.07 5.07
C LYS A 100 -0.91 -15.40 5.81
N ALA A 101 0.14 -15.83 6.51
CA ALA A 101 0.15 -17.07 7.28
C ALA A 101 -0.89 -17.09 8.43
N ARG A 102 -1.23 -15.93 8.99
CA ARG A 102 -2.28 -15.82 10.03
C ARG A 102 -3.71 -15.83 9.50
N LEU A 103 -3.92 -15.68 8.18
CA LEU A 103 -5.24 -15.87 7.54
C LEU A 103 -5.61 -17.36 7.35
N PHE A 104 -4.66 -18.29 7.51
CA PHE A 104 -4.88 -19.74 7.42
C PHE A 104 -4.96 -20.46 8.79
N LEU A 105 -4.89 -19.72 9.90
CA LEU A 105 -4.99 -20.26 11.28
C LEU A 105 -6.28 -19.80 11.99
N ARG A 106 -7.40 -19.76 11.26
CA ARG A 106 -8.74 -19.79 11.86
C ARG A 106 -9.48 -21.03 11.40
#